data_AF-A0A832ZU24-F1
#
_entry.id   AF-A0A832ZU24-F1
#
_cell.length_a   1.000
_cell.length_b   1.000
_cell.length_c   1.000
_cell.angle_alpha   90.00
_cell.angle_beta   90.00
_cell.angle_gamma   90.00
#
_symmetry.space_group_name_H-M   'P 1'
#
loop_
_entity.id
_entity.type
_entity.pdbx_description
1 polymer ?
#
loop_
_entity_poly.entity_id
_entity_poly.type
_entity_poly.pdbx_seq_one_letter_code
_entity_poly.pdbx_strand_id
1 'polypeptide(L)'
;MSEEVIYLFYGAGFRSAPIYLVLAVAPYLFIGGGIWIINSLLNGLGETKIILKMYTLSLIISIPLYLILMQRVGVLGVLASMLIASIASLIYGLYYIDRNYDLKIRIYEVSKIYLVAGISALAIYILKNTLAITSPYLAILIYGSSYLAIYTLLLPLLGGLTINDVDRLESTFTTVGFIGSPVILILRMWRRLCELLHD
;
A
#
# COMPACT_ATOMS: atom_id res chain seq x y z
N MET A 1 10.12 11.48 4.99
CA MET A 1 9.08 11.15 5.99
C MET A 1 9.50 10.02 6.91
N SER A 2 10.22 8.98 6.44
CA SER A 2 10.72 7.92 7.34
C SER A 2 11.64 8.44 8.45
N GLU A 3 12.53 9.38 8.14
CA GLU A 3 13.43 10.00 9.13
C GLU A 3 12.66 10.78 10.21
N GLU A 4 11.67 11.57 9.79
CA GLU A 4 10.86 12.39 10.69
C GLU A 4 10.00 11.49 11.61
N VAL A 5 9.43 10.40 11.08
CA VAL A 5 8.66 9.42 11.87
C VAL A 5 9.55 8.71 12.89
N ILE A 6 10.74 8.27 12.49
CA ILE A 6 11.67 7.64 13.43
C ILE A 6 12.10 8.63 14.52
N TYR A 7 12.41 9.87 14.15
CA TYR A 7 12.75 10.90 15.12
C TYR A 7 11.62 11.14 16.13
N LEU A 8 10.36 11.17 15.67
CA LEU A 8 9.19 11.35 16.52
C LEU A 8 9.09 10.27 17.61
N PHE A 9 9.25 9.00 17.24
CA PHE A 9 9.02 7.88 18.15
C PHE A 9 10.25 7.44 18.93
N TYR A 10 11.44 7.60 18.35
CA TYR A 10 12.69 7.04 18.88
C TYR A 10 13.79 8.07 19.12
N GLY A 11 13.61 9.33 18.69
CA GLY A 11 14.60 10.40 18.81
C GLY A 11 15.79 10.26 17.86
N ALA A 12 16.79 11.13 18.01
CA ALA A 12 17.94 11.25 17.11
C ALA A 12 18.93 10.06 17.17
N GLY A 13 18.83 9.18 18.18
CA GLY A 13 19.81 8.12 18.42
C GLY A 13 19.79 6.98 17.40
N PHE A 14 18.75 6.86 16.58
CA PHE A 14 18.52 5.70 15.71
C PHE A 14 18.77 6.02 14.23
N ARG A 15 20.04 6.25 13.88
CA ARG A 15 20.46 6.66 12.53
C ARG A 15 20.13 5.63 11.43
N SER A 16 20.08 4.33 11.76
CA SER A 16 19.77 3.25 10.80
C SER A 16 18.30 2.82 10.78
N ALA A 17 17.46 3.31 11.68
CA ALA A 17 16.05 2.91 11.72
C ALA A 17 15.21 3.40 10.52
N PRO A 18 15.48 4.57 9.89
CA PRO A 18 14.68 5.03 8.75
C PRO A 18 14.73 4.06 7.57
N ILE A 19 15.88 3.45 7.28
CA ILE A 19 16.02 2.48 6.18
C ILE A 19 15.29 1.16 6.49
N TYR A 20 15.27 0.75 7.76
CA TYR A 20 14.48 -0.42 8.19
C TYR A 20 12.99 -0.19 8.00
N LEU A 21 12.52 1.03 8.32
CA LEU A 21 11.11 1.40 8.13
C LEU A 21 10.73 1.42 6.65
N VAL A 22 11.58 1.97 5.78
CA VAL A 22 11.33 1.95 4.32
C VAL A 22 11.19 0.50 3.83
N LEU A 23 12.09 -0.39 4.25
CA LEU A 23 12.07 -1.78 3.80
C LEU A 23 10.89 -2.58 4.42
N ALA A 24 10.50 -2.25 5.66
CA ALA A 24 9.33 -2.83 6.31
C ALA A 24 8.01 -2.40 5.67
N VAL A 25 7.94 -1.19 5.08
CA VAL A 25 6.75 -0.69 4.38
C VAL A 25 6.76 -1.07 2.89
N ALA A 26 7.89 -1.49 2.32
CA ALA A 26 7.99 -1.93 0.93
C ALA A 26 6.96 -3.00 0.50
N PRO A 27 6.57 -4.01 1.32
CA PRO A 27 5.52 -4.95 0.97
C PRO A 27 4.17 -4.30 0.63
N TYR A 28 3.86 -3.12 1.20
CA TYR A 28 2.62 -2.41 0.92
C TYR A 28 2.56 -1.84 -0.49
N LEU A 29 3.70 -1.68 -1.19
CA LEU A 29 3.74 -1.36 -2.62
C LEU A 29 3.17 -2.48 -3.50
N PHE A 30 2.94 -3.68 -2.95
CA PHE A 30 2.31 -4.79 -3.67
C PHE A 30 0.82 -4.92 -3.36
N ILE A 31 0.20 -3.91 -2.72
CA ILE A 31 -1.22 -3.94 -2.40
C ILE A 31 -2.11 -3.99 -3.64
N GLY A 32 -1.73 -3.28 -4.71
CA GLY A 32 -2.41 -3.38 -6.02
C GLY A 32 -2.28 -4.75 -6.69
N GLY A 33 -1.28 -5.54 -6.28
CA GLY A 33 -1.12 -6.95 -6.65
C GLY A 33 -1.94 -7.91 -5.78
N GLY A 34 -2.67 -7.40 -4.78
CA GLY A 34 -3.53 -8.21 -3.93
C GLY A 34 -2.83 -8.92 -2.78
N ILE A 35 -1.65 -8.46 -2.33
CA ILE A 35 -0.86 -9.12 -1.26
C ILE A 35 -1.69 -9.41 0.01
N TRP A 36 -2.67 -8.56 0.33
CA TRP A 36 -3.59 -8.73 1.46
C TRP A 36 -4.94 -9.34 1.06
N ILE A 37 -5.34 -9.19 -0.21
CA ILE A 37 -6.67 -9.58 -0.70
C ILE A 37 -6.70 -11.08 -1.02
N ILE A 38 -5.63 -11.63 -1.58
CA ILE A 38 -5.57 -13.02 -2.04
C ILE A 38 -5.86 -14.02 -0.92
N ASN A 39 -5.27 -13.83 0.25
CA ASN A 39 -5.51 -14.74 1.38
C ASN A 39 -6.97 -14.68 1.85
N SER A 40 -7.58 -13.49 1.88
CA SER A 40 -8.99 -13.35 2.23
C SER A 40 -9.90 -13.98 1.17
N LEU A 41 -9.61 -13.76 -0.11
CA LEU A 41 -10.33 -14.34 -1.24
C LEU A 41 -10.25 -15.88 -1.22
N LEU A 42 -9.05 -16.45 -1.12
CA LEU A 42 -8.86 -17.90 -1.07
C LEU A 42 -9.53 -18.52 0.15
N ASN A 43 -9.50 -17.85 1.31
CA ASN A 43 -10.25 -18.32 2.48
C ASN A 43 -11.76 -18.31 2.23
N GLY A 44 -12.28 -17.26 1.61
CA GLY A 44 -13.70 -17.16 1.23
C GLY A 44 -14.13 -18.23 0.22
N LEU A 45 -13.20 -18.69 -0.63
CA LEU A 45 -13.40 -19.78 -1.60
C LEU A 45 -13.17 -21.17 -0.99
N GLY A 46 -12.73 -21.27 0.27
CA GLY A 46 -12.42 -22.54 0.94
C GLY A 46 -11.05 -23.15 0.56
N GLU A 47 -10.20 -22.41 -0.17
CA GLU A 47 -8.91 -22.86 -0.71
C GLU A 47 -7.75 -22.80 0.31
N THR A 48 -7.99 -23.32 1.51
CA THR A 48 -7.01 -23.28 2.62
C THR A 48 -5.73 -24.06 2.31
N LYS A 49 -5.82 -25.12 1.48
CA LYS A 49 -4.65 -25.89 1.03
C LYS A 49 -3.70 -25.05 0.18
N ILE A 50 -4.23 -24.12 -0.60
CA ILE A 50 -3.42 -23.21 -1.43
C ILE A 50 -2.73 -22.17 -0.57
N ILE A 51 -3.45 -21.64 0.42
CA ILE A 51 -2.87 -20.74 1.42
C ILE A 51 -1.73 -21.44 2.18
N LEU A 52 -1.90 -22.71 2.55
CA LEU A 52 -0.83 -23.49 3.17
C LEU A 52 0.38 -23.61 2.22
N LYS A 53 0.18 -23.93 0.95
CA LYS A 53 1.26 -23.99 -0.05
C LYS A 53 1.97 -22.65 -0.22
N MET A 54 1.23 -21.53 -0.21
CA MET A 54 1.77 -20.18 -0.24
C MET A 54 2.69 -19.90 0.96
N TYR A 55 2.25 -20.26 2.17
CA TYR A 55 3.09 -20.12 3.37
C TYR A 55 4.30 -21.06 3.35
N THR A 56 4.13 -22.31 2.92
CA THR A 56 5.23 -23.26 2.77
C THR A 56 6.28 -22.73 1.77
N LEU A 57 5.84 -22.21 0.63
CA LEU A 57 6.73 -21.58 -0.36
C LEU A 57 7.47 -20.39 0.27
N SER A 58 6.75 -19.53 0.98
CA SER A 58 7.35 -18.39 1.69
C SER A 58 8.40 -18.84 2.71
N LEU A 59 8.17 -19.92 3.46
CA LEU A 59 9.12 -20.47 4.43
C LEU A 59 10.35 -21.09 3.77
N ILE A 60 10.16 -21.88 2.71
CA ILE A 60 11.24 -22.51 1.96
C ILE A 60 12.17 -21.45 1.35
N ILE A 61 11.64 -20.30 0.95
CA ILE A 61 12.44 -19.19 0.40
C ILE A 61 13.05 -18.35 1.52
N SER A 62 12.26 -17.99 2.55
CA SER A 62 12.70 -17.05 3.57
C SER A 62 13.77 -17.64 4.48
N ILE A 63 13.69 -18.91 4.87
CA ILE A 63 14.65 -19.52 5.82
C ILE A 63 16.08 -19.54 5.24
N PRO A 64 16.33 -20.07 4.01
CA PRO A 64 17.66 -20.03 3.42
C PRO A 64 18.16 -18.61 3.20
N LEU A 65 17.31 -17.71 2.67
CA LEU A 65 17.69 -16.31 2.46
C LEU A 65 18.01 -15.62 3.78
N TYR A 66 17.24 -15.87 4.84
CA TYR A 66 17.48 -15.34 6.16
C TYR A 66 18.88 -15.74 6.65
N LEU A 67 19.21 -17.03 6.59
CA LEU A 67 20.53 -17.53 7.04
C LEU A 67 21.69 -16.89 6.26
N ILE A 68 21.54 -16.72 4.94
CA ILE A 68 22.59 -16.17 4.08
C ILE A 68 22.70 -14.64 4.25
N LEU A 69 21.58 -13.93 4.18
CA LEU A 69 21.56 -12.47 4.15
C LEU A 69 21.74 -11.86 5.54
N MET A 70 21.27 -12.52 6.61
CA MET A 70 21.47 -12.03 7.98
C MET A 70 22.96 -11.93 8.31
N GLN A 71 23.76 -12.92 7.91
CA GLN A 71 25.21 -12.90 8.14
C GLN A 71 25.92 -11.78 7.38
N ARG A 72 25.40 -11.39 6.20
CA ARG A 72 26.03 -10.39 5.34
C ARG A 72 25.60 -8.96 5.62
N VAL A 73 24.32 -8.76 5.91
CA VAL A 73 23.69 -7.42 5.96
C VAL A 73 22.81 -7.22 7.20
N GLY A 74 22.83 -8.16 8.15
CA GLY A 74 22.10 -8.06 9.41
C GLY A 74 20.59 -7.98 9.21
N VAL A 75 19.95 -7.04 9.91
CA VAL A 75 18.49 -6.84 9.91
C VAL A 75 17.94 -6.50 8.52
N LEU A 76 18.70 -5.79 7.68
CA LEU A 76 18.30 -5.52 6.29
C LEU A 76 18.13 -6.81 5.50
N GLY A 77 19.02 -7.77 5.75
CA GLY A 77 18.96 -9.09 5.14
C GLY A 77 17.68 -9.85 5.50
N VAL A 78 17.26 -9.73 6.76
CA VAL A 78 16.01 -10.33 7.26
C VAL A 78 14.80 -9.71 6.57
N LEU A 79 14.70 -8.37 6.56
CA LEU A 79 13.58 -7.67 5.92
C LEU A 79 13.53 -7.94 4.40
N ALA A 80 14.68 -7.97 3.74
CA ALA A 80 14.77 -8.33 2.32
C ALA A 80 14.32 -9.78 2.07
N SER A 81 14.72 -10.72 2.93
CA SER A 81 14.30 -12.13 2.82
C SER A 81 12.78 -12.29 2.96
N MET A 82 12.17 -11.57 3.91
CA MET A 82 10.72 -11.55 4.09
C MET A 82 10.03 -10.97 2.86
N LEU A 83 10.51 -9.83 2.34
CA LEU A 83 9.96 -9.20 1.16
C LEU A 83 9.99 -10.12 -0.07
N ILE A 84 11.14 -10.75 -0.35
CA ILE A 84 11.31 -11.67 -1.48
C ILE A 84 10.36 -12.86 -1.35
N ALA A 85 10.28 -13.45 -0.15
CA ALA A 85 9.39 -14.58 0.11
C ALA A 85 7.91 -14.20 -0.04
N SER A 86 7.50 -13.02 0.43
CA SER A 86 6.14 -12.50 0.25
C SER A 86 5.80 -12.27 -1.23
N ILE A 87 6.73 -11.75 -2.03
CA ILE A 87 6.54 -11.56 -3.48
C ILE A 87 6.39 -12.92 -4.17
N ALA A 88 7.23 -13.90 -3.85
CA ALA A 88 7.13 -15.24 -4.43
C ALA A 88 5.78 -15.91 -4.09
N SER A 89 5.34 -15.79 -2.84
CA SER A 89 4.03 -16.26 -2.39
C SER A 89 2.87 -15.57 -3.13
N LEU A 90 2.95 -14.25 -3.29
CA LEU A 90 1.97 -13.45 -4.05
C LEU A 90 1.86 -13.91 -5.50
N ILE A 91 3.00 -14.09 -6.19
CA ILE A 91 3.04 -14.54 -7.58
C ILE A 91 2.37 -15.92 -7.70
N TYR A 92 2.66 -16.84 -6.77
CA TYR A 92 2.03 -18.16 -6.76
C TYR A 92 0.51 -18.08 -6.54
N GLY A 93 0.06 -17.25 -5.59
CA GLY A 93 -1.37 -17.04 -5.32
C GLY A 93 -2.11 -16.45 -6.53
N LEU A 94 -1.52 -15.43 -7.17
CA LEU A 94 -2.06 -14.83 -8.39
C LEU A 94 -2.13 -15.83 -9.54
N TYR A 95 -1.08 -16.60 -9.75
CA TYR A 95 -1.05 -17.65 -10.76
C TYR A 95 -2.16 -18.68 -10.54
N TYR A 96 -2.38 -19.12 -9.29
CA TYR A 96 -3.45 -20.05 -8.97
C TYR A 96 -4.83 -19.46 -9.26
N ILE A 97 -5.06 -18.21 -8.85
CA ILE A 97 -6.34 -17.52 -9.01
C ILE A 97 -6.67 -17.30 -10.49
N ASP A 98 -5.70 -16.81 -11.27
CA ASP A 98 -5.83 -16.61 -12.71
C ASP A 98 -6.18 -17.93 -13.41
N ARG A 99 -5.51 -19.03 -13.02
CA ARG A 99 -5.69 -20.34 -13.66
C ARG A 99 -7.02 -21.02 -13.33
N ASN A 100 -7.52 -20.90 -12.10
CA ASN A 100 -8.68 -21.66 -11.63
C ASN A 100 -9.99 -20.86 -11.60
N TYR A 101 -9.91 -19.53 -11.51
CA TYR A 101 -11.07 -18.65 -11.37
C TYR A 101 -11.16 -17.56 -12.44
N ASP A 102 -10.18 -17.47 -13.36
CA ASP A 102 -10.09 -16.42 -14.40
C ASP A 102 -10.19 -14.99 -13.84
N LEU A 103 -9.79 -14.82 -12.57
CA LEU A 103 -9.79 -13.53 -11.91
C LEU A 103 -8.44 -12.84 -12.16
N LYS A 104 -8.48 -11.78 -12.97
CA LYS A 104 -7.30 -11.00 -13.36
C LYS A 104 -7.25 -9.67 -12.64
N ILE A 105 -6.02 -9.25 -12.31
CA ILE A 105 -5.78 -7.89 -11.83
C ILE A 105 -6.04 -6.92 -12.98
N ARG A 106 -6.82 -5.88 -12.68
CA ARG A 106 -7.06 -4.73 -13.54
C ARG A 106 -5.82 -3.82 -13.58
N ILE A 107 -4.79 -4.24 -14.33
CA ILE A 107 -3.45 -3.61 -14.34
C ILE A 107 -3.54 -2.13 -14.74
N TYR A 108 -4.43 -1.79 -15.67
CA TYR A 108 -4.61 -0.42 -16.14
C TYR A 108 -5.03 0.52 -14.99
N GLU A 109 -6.07 0.16 -14.25
CA GLU A 109 -6.61 0.91 -13.12
C GLU A 109 -5.61 0.96 -11.97
N VAL A 110 -4.97 -0.17 -11.65
CA VAL A 110 -3.92 -0.24 -10.63
C VAL A 110 -2.73 0.65 -10.97
N SER A 111 -2.32 0.70 -12.25
CA SER A 111 -1.22 1.57 -12.69
C SER A 111 -1.52 3.05 -12.49
N LYS A 112 -2.77 3.48 -12.74
CA LYS A 112 -3.20 4.86 -12.48
C LYS A 112 -3.12 5.22 -11.00
N ILE A 113 -3.52 4.31 -10.11
CA ILE A 113 -3.42 4.52 -8.66
C ILE A 113 -1.95 4.74 -8.25
N TYR A 114 -1.03 3.92 -8.79
CA TYR A 114 0.40 4.12 -8.54
C TYR A 114 0.95 5.41 -9.14
N LEU A 115 0.50 5.81 -10.33
CA LEU A 115 0.87 7.09 -10.93
C LEU A 115 0.41 8.27 -10.06
N VAL A 116 -0.84 8.24 -9.58
CA VAL A 116 -1.37 9.26 -8.66
C VAL A 116 -0.53 9.31 -7.39
N ALA A 117 -0.23 8.16 -6.77
CA ALA A 117 0.62 8.09 -5.58
C ALA A 117 2.03 8.66 -5.84
N GLY A 118 2.61 8.34 -6.99
CA GLY A 118 3.93 8.85 -7.42
C GLY A 118 3.94 10.37 -7.62
N ILE A 119 2.93 10.91 -8.31
CA ILE A 119 2.78 12.36 -8.52
C ILE A 119 2.59 13.08 -7.18
N SER A 120 1.76 12.55 -6.29
CA SER A 120 1.57 13.08 -4.93
C SER A 120 2.87 13.07 -4.14
N ALA A 121 3.64 11.97 -4.21
CA ALA A 121 4.92 11.87 -3.52
C ALA A 121 5.94 12.89 -4.05
N LEU A 122 5.98 13.07 -5.37
CA LEU A 122 6.84 14.07 -6.03
C LEU A 122 6.45 15.49 -5.64
N ALA A 123 5.16 15.81 -5.56
CA ALA A 123 4.68 17.10 -5.09
C ALA A 123 5.14 17.39 -3.65
N ILE A 124 5.09 16.39 -2.76
CA ILE A 124 5.58 16.54 -1.39
C ILE A 124 7.11 16.65 -1.31
N TYR A 125 7.83 15.98 -2.19
CA TYR A 125 9.28 16.15 -2.30
C TYR A 125 9.65 17.60 -2.67
N ILE A 126 8.96 18.19 -3.65
CA ILE A 126 9.11 19.61 -4.02
C ILE A 126 8.74 20.50 -2.84
N LEU A 127 7.60 20.23 -2.20
CA LEU A 127 7.11 21.00 -1.05
C LEU A 127 8.12 21.01 0.11
N LYS A 128 8.77 19.86 0.38
CA LYS A 128 9.80 19.74 1.40
C LYS A 128 11.05 20.55 1.06
N ASN A 129 11.42 20.61 -0.22
CA ASN A 129 12.55 21.41 -0.66
C ASN A 129 12.26 22.93 -0.60
N THR A 130 11.00 23.34 -0.77
CA THR A 130 10.59 24.75 -0.69
C THR A 130 10.32 25.23 0.73
N LEU A 131 9.60 24.42 1.52
CA LEU A 131 9.29 24.71 2.92
C LEU A 131 10.19 23.82 3.78
N ALA A 132 11.37 24.33 4.14
CA ALA A 132 12.31 23.62 5.00
C ALA A 132 11.84 23.68 6.48
N ILE A 133 10.81 22.90 6.81
CA ILE A 133 10.24 22.87 8.16
C ILE A 133 11.23 22.16 9.10
N THR A 134 11.82 22.91 10.04
CA THR A 134 12.82 22.40 10.98
C THR A 134 12.22 21.48 12.05
N SER A 135 10.96 21.68 12.44
CA SER A 135 10.30 20.88 13.47
C SER A 135 9.78 19.55 12.90
N PRO A 136 10.27 18.38 13.36
CA PRO A 136 9.85 17.08 12.84
C PRO A 136 8.36 16.78 13.05
N TYR A 137 7.79 17.29 14.14
CA TYR A 137 6.36 17.14 14.46
C TYR A 137 5.48 17.86 13.44
N LEU A 138 5.81 19.12 13.14
CA LEU A 138 5.08 19.93 12.17
C LEU A 138 5.31 19.41 10.74
N ALA A 139 6.51 18.91 10.44
CA ALA A 139 6.82 18.29 9.16
C ALA A 139 5.92 17.10 8.87
N ILE A 140 5.74 16.17 9.82
CA ILE A 140 4.85 15.01 9.62
C ILE A 140 3.41 15.45 9.38
N LEU A 141 2.91 16.38 10.21
CA LEU A 141 1.53 16.83 10.14
C LEU A 141 1.28 17.54 8.79
N ILE A 142 2.12 18.51 8.43
CA ILE A 142 1.96 19.29 7.20
C ILE A 142 2.18 18.41 5.97
N TYR A 143 3.33 17.74 5.83
CA TYR A 143 3.60 16.94 4.63
C TYR A 143 2.66 15.74 4.51
N GLY A 144 2.28 15.12 5.63
CA GLY A 144 1.35 13.99 5.65
C GLY A 144 -0.06 14.40 5.25
N SER A 145 -0.59 15.48 5.83
CA SER A 145 -1.90 16.01 5.45
C SER A 145 -1.91 16.52 4.02
N SER A 146 -0.84 17.21 3.57
CA SER A 146 -0.70 17.63 2.17
C SER A 146 -0.65 16.44 1.22
N TYR A 147 0.07 15.37 1.54
CA TYR A 147 0.12 14.16 0.71
C TYR A 147 -1.28 13.58 0.52
N LEU A 148 -2.02 13.42 1.63
CA LEU A 148 -3.38 12.89 1.62
C LEU A 148 -4.33 13.79 0.82
N ALA A 149 -4.24 15.10 0.99
CA ALA A 149 -5.06 16.05 0.24
C ALA A 149 -4.79 15.97 -1.26
N ILE A 150 -3.52 16.02 -1.68
CA ILE A 150 -3.13 15.95 -3.09
C ILE A 150 -3.55 14.59 -3.68
N TYR A 151 -3.28 13.50 -2.98
CA TYR A 151 -3.66 12.15 -3.42
C TYR A 151 -5.18 12.03 -3.60
N THR A 152 -5.96 12.49 -2.63
CA THR A 152 -7.43 12.42 -2.65
C THR A 152 -8.04 13.24 -3.79
N LEU A 153 -7.40 14.35 -4.18
CA LEU A 153 -7.83 15.20 -5.29
C LEU A 153 -7.42 14.62 -6.65
N LEU A 154 -6.19 14.13 -6.77
CA LEU A 154 -5.66 13.61 -8.03
C LEU A 154 -6.27 12.25 -8.41
N LEU A 155 -6.67 11.44 -7.44
CA LEU A 155 -7.19 10.09 -7.66
C LEU A 155 -8.45 10.06 -8.57
N PRO A 156 -9.52 10.85 -8.29
CA PRO A 156 -10.64 10.96 -9.22
C PRO A 156 -10.25 11.71 -10.50
N LEU A 157 -9.36 12.71 -10.43
CA LEU A 157 -8.97 13.53 -11.57
C LEU A 157 -8.27 12.73 -12.68
N LEU A 158 -7.40 11.79 -12.30
CA LEU A 158 -6.67 10.93 -13.23
C LEU A 158 -7.44 9.63 -13.58
N GLY A 159 -8.67 9.49 -13.10
CA GLY A 159 -9.51 8.31 -13.36
C GLY A 159 -8.93 7.03 -12.75
N GLY A 160 -8.30 7.13 -11.58
CA GLY A 160 -7.85 5.96 -10.81
C GLY A 160 -8.98 5.20 -10.12
N LEU A 161 -10.18 5.80 -10.10
CA LEU A 161 -11.41 5.21 -9.56
C LEU A 161 -12.56 5.40 -10.55
N THR A 162 -13.36 4.35 -10.74
CA THR A 162 -14.59 4.40 -11.52
C THR A 162 -15.78 4.75 -10.62
N ILE A 163 -16.86 5.31 -11.18
CA ILE A 163 -18.11 5.54 -10.43
C ILE A 163 -18.62 4.27 -9.75
N ASN A 164 -18.53 3.13 -10.45
CA ASN A 164 -18.88 1.82 -9.91
C ASN A 164 -18.03 1.42 -8.70
N ASP A 165 -16.76 1.83 -8.64
CA ASP A 165 -15.90 1.54 -7.49
C ASP A 165 -16.30 2.42 -6.29
N VAL A 166 -16.68 3.68 -6.53
CA VAL A 166 -17.21 4.59 -5.50
C VAL A 166 -18.52 4.05 -4.92
N ASP A 167 -19.45 3.61 -5.77
CA ASP A 167 -20.74 3.05 -5.32
C ASP A 167 -20.56 1.77 -4.49
N ARG A 168 -19.63 0.89 -4.91
CA ARG A 168 -19.29 -0.32 -4.15
C ARG A 168 -18.70 0.01 -2.79
N LEU A 169 -17.80 0.99 -2.72
CA LEU A 169 -17.24 1.45 -1.45
C LEU A 169 -18.33 2.08 -0.55
N GLU A 170 -19.20 2.92 -1.10
CA GLU A 170 -20.29 3.55 -0.34
C GLU A 170 -21.24 2.48 0.24
N SER A 171 -21.63 1.48 -0.56
CA SER A 171 -22.48 0.37 -0.09
C SER A 171 -21.81 -0.48 1.00
N THR A 172 -20.48 -0.62 0.97
CA THR A 172 -19.73 -1.35 2.00
C THR A 172 -19.67 -0.54 3.31
N PHE A 173 -19.35 0.75 3.23
CA PHE A 173 -19.16 1.59 4.42
C PHE A 173 -20.47 2.05 5.08
N THR A 174 -21.56 2.14 4.32
CA THR A 174 -22.90 2.40 4.89
C THR A 174 -23.33 1.31 5.87
N THR A 175 -22.86 0.07 5.69
CA THR A 175 -23.11 -1.04 6.61
C THR A 175 -22.34 -0.93 7.94
N VAL A 176 -21.26 -0.14 7.99
CA VAL A 176 -20.32 -0.05 9.13
C VAL A 176 -20.76 0.99 10.20
N GLY A 177 -21.87 1.71 9.98
CA GLY A 177 -22.45 2.64 10.96
C GLY A 177 -21.64 3.93 11.15
N PHE A 178 -21.51 4.42 12.39
CA PHE A 178 -20.94 5.74 12.73
C PHE A 178 -19.52 5.96 12.18
N ILE A 179 -18.71 4.91 12.10
CA ILE A 179 -17.32 4.97 11.60
C ILE A 179 -17.28 5.20 10.08
N GLY A 180 -18.33 4.84 9.34
CA GLY A 180 -18.42 5.03 7.89
C GLY A 180 -18.68 6.50 7.47
N SER A 181 -19.19 7.33 8.37
CA SER A 181 -19.63 8.71 8.06
C SER A 181 -18.54 9.61 7.42
N PRO A 182 -17.31 9.72 7.97
CA PRO A 182 -16.26 10.52 7.33
C PRO A 182 -15.80 9.95 5.98
N VAL A 183 -15.84 8.62 5.81
CA VAL A 183 -15.47 7.96 4.56
C VAL A 183 -16.52 8.26 3.48
N ILE A 184 -17.81 8.18 3.82
CA ILE A 184 -18.92 8.48 2.92
C ILE A 184 -18.85 9.93 2.42
N LEU A 185 -18.45 10.89 3.27
CA LEU A 185 -18.25 12.28 2.85
C LEU A 185 -17.20 12.41 1.74
N ILE A 186 -16.06 11.73 1.89
CA ILE A 186 -14.99 11.70 0.89
C ILE A 186 -15.46 11.01 -0.39
N LEU A 187 -16.18 9.89 -0.28
CA LEU A 187 -16.73 9.17 -1.43
C LEU A 187 -17.72 10.01 -2.24
N ARG A 188 -18.58 10.79 -1.58
CA ARG A 188 -19.49 11.72 -2.25
C ARG A 188 -18.76 12.84 -2.99
N MET A 189 -17.66 13.34 -2.42
CA MET A 189 -16.80 14.31 -3.11
C MET A 189 -16.18 13.69 -4.36
N TRP A 190 -15.67 12.45 -4.27
CA TRP A 190 -15.13 11.72 -5.42
C TRP A 190 -16.17 11.50 -6.51
N ARG A 191 -17.39 11.10 -6.13
CA ARG A 191 -18.51 10.92 -7.06
C ARG A 191 -18.76 12.18 -7.90
N ARG A 192 -18.90 13.34 -7.25
CA ARG A 192 -19.12 14.62 -7.95
C ARG A 192 -17.97 14.98 -8.89
N LEU A 193 -16.74 14.73 -8.47
CA LEU A 193 -15.56 14.98 -9.32
C LEU A 193 -15.52 14.05 -10.53
N CYS A 194 -15.87 12.76 -10.36
CA CYS A 194 -15.93 11.82 -11.46
C CYS A 194 -17.04 12.16 -12.47
N GLU A 195 -18.22 12.56 -11.99
CA GLU A 195 -19.34 13.02 -12.83
C GLU A 195 -18.94 14.26 -13.66
N LEU A 196 -18.28 15.25 -13.05
CA LEU A 196 -17.85 16.48 -13.75
C LEU A 196 -16.74 16.29 -14.80
N LEU A 197 -16.00 15.18 -14.76
CA LEU A 197 -14.84 14.94 -15.63
C LEU A 197 -15.13 13.93 -16.75
N HIS A 198 -16.24 13.20 -16.67
CA HIS A 198 -16.62 12.14 -17.61
C HIS A 198 -17.98 12.38 -18.31
N ASP A 199 -18.58 13.57 -18.12
CA ASP A 199 -19.58 14.17 -19.01
C ASP A 199 -18.90 14.96 -20.15
#